data_AF-A0A0D3BPU1-F1
#
_entry.id   AF-A0A0D3BPU1-F1
#
_cell.length_a   1.000
_cell.length_b   1.000
_cell.length_c   1.000
_cell.angle_alpha   90.00
_cell.angle_beta   90.00
_cell.angle_gamma   90.00
#
_symmetry.space_group_name_H-M   'P 1'
#
loop_
_entity.id
_entity.type
_entity.pdbx_description
1 polymer ?
#
loop_
_entity_poly.entity_id
_entity_poly.type
_entity_poly.pdbx_seq_one_letter_code
_entity_poly.pdbx_strand_id
1 'polypeptide(L)' 'MKIPCKHAIKAGFSVGIQAHTLTDDIYTTASWHTTYEESINPIGVPEDAWTVPSHVEQTKVLPPESRRAAGRRKKRR' A
#
# COMPACT_ATOMS: atom_id res chain seq x y z
N MET A 1 -16.57 4.00 16.29
CA MET A 1 -15.68 4.79 15.41
C MET A 1 -15.64 6.25 15.84
N LYS A 2 -14.76 6.56 16.80
CA LYS A 2 -14.54 7.92 17.30
C LYS A 2 -13.17 8.45 16.85
N ILE A 3 -13.19 9.44 15.97
CA ILE A 3 -12.02 10.28 15.67
C ILE A 3 -12.12 11.53 16.55
N PRO A 4 -11.07 11.92 17.29
CA PRO A 4 -11.12 13.09 18.13
C PRO A 4 -11.25 14.35 17.28
N CYS A 5 -12.06 15.30 17.75
CA CYS A 5 -12.15 16.60 17.09
C CYS A 5 -10.86 17.42 17.33
N LYS A 6 -10.68 18.49 16.54
CA LYS A 6 -9.54 19.41 16.69
C LYS A 6 -9.36 19.97 18.12
N HIS A 7 -10.47 20.16 18.84
CA HIS A 7 -10.44 20.66 20.22
C HIS A 7 -9.90 19.61 21.20
N ALA A 8 -10.31 18.35 21.04
CA ALA A 8 -9.84 17.24 21.88
C ALA A 8 -8.35 16.99 21.66
N ILE A 9 -7.87 17.04 20.41
CA ILE A 9 -6.44 16.92 20.07
C ILE A 9 -5.65 18.04 20.76
N LYS A 10 -6.10 19.30 20.64
CA LYS A 10 -5.45 20.45 21.28
C LYS A 10 -5.42 20.33 22.81
N ALA A 11 -6.53 19.89 23.43
CA ALA A 11 -6.61 19.67 24.86
C ALA A 11 -5.65 18.56 25.32
N GLY A 12 -5.58 17.43 24.58
CA GLY A 12 -4.65 16.35 24.86
C GLY A 12 -3.20 16.81 24.86
N PHE A 13 -2.79 17.58 23.85
CA PHE A 13 -1.43 18.13 23.80
C PHE A 13 -1.12 19.05 24.98
N SER A 14 -2.10 19.81 25.48
CA SER A 14 -1.89 20.71 26.64
C SER A 14 -1.57 19.97 27.94
N VAL A 15 -1.92 18.68 28.03
CA VAL A 15 -1.66 17.81 29.18
C VAL A 15 -0.68 16.67 28.85
N GLY A 16 0.06 16.76 27.73
CA GLY A 16 1.07 15.77 27.35
C GLY A 16 0.52 14.44 26.83
N ILE A 17 -0.77 14.36 26.51
CA ILE A 17 -1.38 13.17 25.90
C ILE A 17 -1.11 13.17 24.41
N GLN A 18 -0.71 12.01 23.87
CA GLN A 18 -0.51 11.84 22.45
C GLN A 18 -1.85 11.70 21.71
N ALA A 19 -2.00 12.38 20.57
CA ALA A 19 -3.27 12.44 19.86
C ALA A 19 -3.83 11.07 19.43
N HIS A 20 -2.98 10.09 19.16
CA HIS A 20 -3.39 8.73 18.76
C HIS A 20 -3.98 7.91 19.91
N THR A 21 -3.78 8.29 21.18
CA THR A 21 -4.46 7.62 22.30
C THR A 21 -5.89 8.12 22.49
N LEU A 22 -6.27 9.20 21.79
CA LEU A 22 -7.62 9.76 21.78
C LEU A 22 -8.48 9.20 20.63
N THR A 23 -7.89 8.42 19.72
CA THR A 23 -8.62 7.73 18.64
C THR A 23 -9.10 6.36 19.09
N ASP A 24 -10.20 5.92 18.47
CA ASP A 24 -10.73 4.56 18.60
C ASP A 24 -9.67 3.49 18.27
N ASP A 25 -9.78 2.32 18.90
CA ASP A 25 -8.79 1.23 18.80
C ASP A 25 -8.65 0.70 17.37
N ILE A 26 -9.73 0.73 16.60
CA ILE A 26 -9.79 0.35 15.18
C ILE A 26 -8.84 1.17 14.28
N TYR A 27 -8.33 2.30 14.75
CA TYR A 27 -7.33 3.10 14.02
C TYR A 27 -5.89 2.80 14.44
N THR A 28 -5.68 1.85 15.36
CA THR A 28 -4.34 1.41 15.75
C THR A 28 -3.78 0.43 14.73
N THR A 29 -2.46 0.47 14.51
CA THR A 29 -1.77 -0.47 13.62
C THR A 29 -2.00 -1.92 14.03
N ALA A 30 -2.14 -2.20 15.34
CA ALA A 30 -2.46 -3.53 15.84
C ALA A 30 -3.81 -4.02 15.33
N SER A 31 -4.88 -3.22 15.47
CA SER A 31 -6.20 -3.59 14.97
C SER A 31 -6.23 -3.75 13.46
N TRP A 32 -5.51 -2.90 12.72
CA TRP A 32 -5.36 -3.06 11.26
C TRP A 32 -4.64 -4.36 10.91
N HIS A 33 -3.55 -4.69 11.59
CA HIS A 33 -2.80 -5.93 11.35
C HIS A 33 -3.68 -7.16 11.60
N THR A 34 -4.41 -7.21 12.72
CA THR A 34 -5.33 -8.31 13.01
C THR A 34 -6.47 -8.41 12.00
N THR A 35 -7.03 -7.28 11.57
CA THR A 35 -8.12 -7.28 10.58
C THR A 35 -7.69 -7.87 9.23
N TYR A 36 -6.42 -7.69 8.87
CA TYR A 36 -5.84 -8.15 7.60
C TYR A 36 -4.87 -9.33 7.77
N GLU A 37 -4.94 -10.02 8.90
CA GLU A 37 -4.12 -11.20 9.15
C GLU A 37 -4.50 -12.36 8.22
N GLU A 38 -5.78 -12.42 7.84
CA GLU A 38 -6.30 -13.40 6.90
C GLU A 38 -6.21 -12.93 5.44
N SER A 39 -6.18 -13.90 4.51
CA SER A 39 -6.20 -13.60 3.08
C SER A 39 -7.54 -12.98 2.67
N ILE A 40 -7.49 -11.75 2.17
CA ILE A 40 -8.68 -11.00 1.70
C ILE A 40 -9.27 -11.65 0.44
N ASN A 41 -8.41 -12.24 -0.40
CA ASN A 41 -8.77 -12.85 -1.68
C ASN A 41 -8.06 -14.21 -1.80
N PRO A 42 -8.51 -15.23 -1.06
CA PRO A 42 -7.87 -16.53 -1.11
C PRO A 42 -8.02 -17.11 -2.52
N ILE A 43 -6.90 -17.47 -3.13
CA ILE A 43 -6.91 -18.28 -4.35
C ILE A 43 -7.20 -19.71 -3.90
N GLY A 44 -8.34 -20.26 -4.32
CA GLY A 44 -8.77 -21.60 -3.92
C GLY A 44 -7.95 -22.74 -4.54
N VAL A 45 -6.94 -22.42 -5.34
CA VAL A 45 -6.01 -23.38 -5.93
C VAL A 45 -4.82 -23.51 -4.97
N PRO A 46 -4.46 -24.73 -4.54
CA PRO A 46 -3.26 -24.96 -3.74
C PRO A 46 -2.02 -24.31 -4.37
N GLU A 47 -1.11 -23.80 -3.55
CA GLU A 47 0.09 -23.09 -4.01
C GLU A 47 0.94 -23.96 -4.94
N ASP A 48 1.01 -25.26 -4.67
CA ASP A 48 1.70 -26.29 -5.45
C ASP A 48 1.01 -26.62 -6.79
N ALA A 49 -0.28 -26.32 -6.93
CA ALA A 49 -1.03 -26.49 -8.18
C ALA A 49 -0.96 -25.26 -9.10
N TRP A 50 -0.50 -24.11 -8.60
CA TRP A 50 -0.27 -22.93 -9.43
C TRP A 50 0.98 -23.09 -10.27
N THR A 51 0.82 -23.16 -11.59
CA THR A 51 1.93 -23.23 -12.55
C THR A 51 1.89 -22.05 -13.49
N VAL A 52 3.06 -21.52 -13.83
CA VAL A 52 3.16 -20.50 -14.88
C VAL A 52 2.84 -21.18 -16.21
N PRO A 53 1.86 -20.69 -17.00
CA PRO A 53 1.57 -21.28 -18.30
C PRO A 53 2.80 -21.27 -19.20
N SER A 54 3.02 -22.35 -19.95
CA SER A 54 4.22 -22.53 -20.79
C SER A 54 4.50 -21.36 -21.72
N HIS A 55 3.47 -20.76 -22.31
CA HIS A 55 3.61 -19.58 -23.18
C HIS A 55 4.16 -18.36 -22.44
N VAL A 56 3.82 -18.16 -21.16
CA VAL A 56 4.33 -17.07 -20.33
C VAL A 56 5.79 -17.33 -19.96
N GLU A 57 6.11 -18.55 -19.53
CA GLU A 57 7.47 -18.94 -19.16
C GLU A 57 8.44 -18.83 -20.36
N GLN A 58 7.96 -19.18 -21.56
CA GLN A 58 8.72 -19.08 -22.81
C GLN A 58 8.75 -17.66 -23.40
N THR A 59 8.00 -16.71 -22.84
CA THR A 59 7.94 -15.34 -23.36
C THR A 59 9.26 -14.61 -23.08
N LYS A 60 9.97 -14.23 -24.14
CA LYS A 60 11.08 -13.28 -24.05
C LYS A 60 10.54 -11.86 -23.85
N VAL A 61 10.65 -11.36 -22.63
CA VAL A 61 10.35 -9.95 -22.32
C VAL A 61 11.49 -9.07 -22.82
N LEU A 62 11.25 -8.31 -23.87
CA LEU A 62 12.18 -7.31 -24.38
C LEU A 62 12.00 -5.98 -23.63
N PRO A 63 13.06 -5.17 -23.48
CA PRO A 63 12.89 -3.80 -23.03
C PRO A 63 11.96 -3.05 -23.98
N PRO A 64 11.19 -2.06 -23.49
CA PRO A 64 10.33 -1.26 -24.34
C PRO A 64 11.15 -0.61 -25.46
N GLU A 65 10.61 -0.58 -26.67
CA GLU A 65 11.23 0.11 -27.79
C GLU A 65 11.38 1.61 -27.48
N SER A 66 12.57 2.03 -27.07
CA SER A 66 12.85 3.45 -26.87
C SER A 66 13.35 4.06 -28.18
N ARG A 67 12.49 4.78 -28.91
CA ARG A 67 12.92 5.62 -30.05
C ARG A 67 13.62 6.93 -29.62
N ARG A 68 13.77 7.14 -28.31
CA ARG A 68 14.29 8.39 -27.78
C ARG A 68 15.82 8.39 -27.93
N ALA A 69 16.32 9.26 -28.81
CA ALA A 69 17.74 9.50 -28.93
C ALA A 69 18.35 9.81 -27.54
N ALA A 70 19.55 9.31 -27.29
CA ALA A 70 20.31 9.67 -26.10
C ALA A 70 20.45 11.19 -26.03
N GLY A 71 20.17 11.78 -24.86
CA GLY A 71 20.35 13.19 -24.60
C GLY A 71 19.08 13.98 -24.26
N ARG A 72 19.30 15.21 -23.82
CA ARG A 72 18.26 16.14 -23.37
C ARG A 72 17.45 16.66 -24.57
N ARG A 73 16.13 16.58 -24.50
CA ARG A 73 15.22 17.19 -25.48
C ARG A 73 15.49 18.70 -25.56
N LYS A 74 15.84 19.22 -26.74
CA LYS A 74 15.95 20.67 -26.96
C LYS A 74 14.60 21.32 -26.66
N LYS A 75 14.58 22.34 -25.80
CA LYS A 75 13.42 23.22 -25.63
C LYS A 75 13.29 24.10 -26.87
N ARG A 76 12.07 24.27 -27.38
CA ARG A 76 11.79 25.23 -28.45
C ARG A 76 11.96 26.63 -27.87
N ARG A 77 12.74 27.49 -28.54
CA ARG A 77 12.79 28.92 -28.24
C ARG A 77 11.56 29.60 -28.80
#